data_AF-A0A9E3F4V6-F1
#
_entry.id   AF-A0A9E3F4V6-F1
#
_cell.length_a   1.000
_cell.length_b   1.000
_cell.length_c   1.000
_cell.angle_alpha   90.00
_cell.angle_beta   90.00
_cell.angle_gamma   90.00
#
_symmetry.space_group_name_H-M   'P 1'
#
loop_
_entity.id
_entity.type
_entity.pdbx_description
1 polymer ?
#
loop_
_entity_poly.entity_id
_entity_poly.type
_entity_poly.pdbx_seq_one_letter_code
_entity_poly.pdbx_strand_id
1 'polypeptide(L)'
;MRMGLLGQVRRVLAPRGVKVVQRVQLVYQWTYLLLAVDPLAGTICWAWVERMNAAHLFPVLEKWGLPCVVWDGAPAHRAQAMQALKTVRVRQPAYSPEVNPAERIFEEVRRWIEGKVYESVAAKKEAAEGYLRLLEADPERVRRLCGWDWIRDALLALPPSLPASV
;
A
#
# COMPACT_ATOMS: atom_id res chain seq x y z
N MET A 1 2.49 -3.07 -4.12
CA MET A 1 3.94 -3.26 -3.82
C MET A 1 4.43 -4.66 -4.20
N ARG A 2 5.57 -4.80 -4.89
CA ARG A 2 6.29 -6.09 -5.03
C ARG A 2 7.10 -6.38 -3.77
N MET A 3 6.95 -7.56 -3.21
CA MET A 3 7.67 -8.02 -2.03
C MET A 3 8.35 -9.36 -2.32
N GLY A 4 9.67 -9.44 -2.13
CA GLY A 4 10.43 -10.64 -2.43
C GLY A 4 11.65 -10.84 -1.55
N LEU A 5 12.42 -11.86 -1.89
CA LEU A 5 13.63 -12.28 -1.19
C LEU A 5 14.90 -11.61 -1.73
N LEU A 6 14.76 -10.64 -2.63
CA LEU A 6 15.79 -9.66 -2.90
C LEU A 6 15.72 -8.60 -1.78
N GLY A 7 16.39 -8.89 -0.67
CA GLY A 7 16.34 -8.09 0.55
C GLY A 7 17.19 -6.81 0.46
N GLN A 8 16.86 -5.83 1.28
CA GLN A 8 17.64 -4.60 1.44
C GLN A 8 18.23 -4.51 2.85
N VAL A 9 19.42 -3.94 2.96
CA VAL A 9 19.98 -3.52 4.26
C VAL A 9 19.19 -2.34 4.82
N ARG A 10 19.25 -2.14 6.13
CA ARG A 10 18.66 -0.97 6.79
C ARG A 10 19.72 -0.16 7.51
N ARG A 11 19.44 1.12 7.71
CA ARG A 11 20.24 1.93 8.64
C ARG A 11 19.91 1.46 10.06
N VAL A 12 20.96 1.18 10.82
CA VAL A 12 20.88 0.75 12.21
C VAL A 12 21.78 1.66 13.04
N LEU A 13 21.40 1.90 14.29
CA LEU A 13 22.26 2.56 15.26
C LEU A 13 23.27 1.54 15.79
N ALA A 14 24.54 1.92 15.84
CA ALA A 14 25.62 1.11 16.39
C ALA A 14 26.58 1.99 17.19
N PRO A 15 27.28 1.44 18.20
CA PRO A 15 28.29 2.19 18.93
C PRO A 15 29.39 2.73 18.00
N ARG A 16 29.93 3.90 18.34
CA ARG A 16 31.02 4.51 17.57
C ARG A 16 32.24 3.58 17.52
N GLY A 17 32.79 3.39 16.33
CA GLY A 17 33.92 2.50 16.09
C GLY A 17 33.55 1.02 15.87
N VAL A 18 32.28 0.64 16.03
CA VAL A 18 31.82 -0.73 15.74
C VAL A 18 31.38 -0.83 14.28
N LYS A 19 32.01 -1.74 13.54
CA LYS A 19 31.62 -2.04 12.16
C LYS A 19 30.27 -2.75 12.13
N VAL A 20 29.32 -2.17 11.41
CA VAL A 20 28.02 -2.81 11.13
C VAL A 20 28.18 -3.77 9.95
N VAL A 21 27.81 -5.04 10.16
CA VAL A 21 27.74 -6.05 9.10
C VAL A 21 26.30 -6.58 9.06
N GLN A 22 25.68 -6.53 7.88
CA GLN A 22 24.31 -6.98 7.66
C GLN A 22 24.29 -8.03 6.55
N ARG A 23 23.47 -9.07 6.73
CA ARG A 23 23.24 -10.08 5.69
C ARG A 23 22.26 -9.52 4.66
N VAL A 24 22.54 -9.79 3.39
CA VAL A 24 21.66 -9.47 2.27
C VAL A 24 21.22 -10.77 1.60
N GLN A 25 19.92 -10.93 1.40
CA GLN A 25 19.36 -12.05 0.67
C GLN A 25 19.20 -11.65 -0.81
N LEU A 26 19.68 -12.52 -1.72
CA LEU A 26 19.67 -12.30 -3.16
C LEU A 26 18.92 -13.43 -3.89
N VAL A 27 17.65 -13.63 -3.54
CA VAL A 27 16.82 -14.69 -4.14
C VAL A 27 15.68 -14.10 -4.96
N TYR A 28 15.58 -14.52 -6.22
CA TYR A 28 14.62 -14.01 -7.22
C TYR A 28 13.24 -14.67 -7.09
N GLN A 29 12.64 -14.52 -5.91
CA GLN A 29 11.26 -14.96 -5.64
C GLN A 29 10.48 -13.80 -5.01
N TRP A 30 9.22 -13.61 -5.41
CA TRP A 30 8.39 -12.51 -4.94
C TRP A 30 6.90 -12.81 -5.06
N THR A 31 6.12 -12.00 -4.36
CA THR A 31 4.67 -11.87 -4.46
C THR A 31 4.31 -10.38 -4.49
N TYR A 32 3.03 -10.05 -4.66
CA TYR A 32 2.57 -8.67 -4.71
C TYR A 32 1.50 -8.42 -3.66
N LEU A 33 1.68 -7.33 -2.92
CA LEU A 33 0.67 -6.77 -2.01
C LEU A 33 -0.10 -5.69 -2.77
N LEU A 34 -1.40 -5.91 -2.96
CA LEU A 34 -2.37 -4.87 -3.32
C LEU A 34 -2.97 -4.33 -2.02
N LEU A 35 -3.07 -3.01 -1.89
CA LEU A 35 -3.56 -2.35 -0.68
C LEU A 35 -4.35 -1.09 -1.05
N ALA A 36 -5.45 -0.88 -0.36
CA ALA A 36 -6.19 0.38 -0.34
C ALA A 36 -6.27 0.91 1.10
N VAL A 37 -6.38 2.22 1.22
CA VAL A 37 -6.47 2.93 2.50
C VAL A 37 -7.53 4.02 2.40
N ASP A 38 -8.37 4.12 3.43
CA ASP A 38 -9.17 5.30 3.71
C ASP A 38 -8.43 6.12 4.77
N PRO A 39 -7.78 7.24 4.39
CA PRO A 39 -6.97 8.03 5.30
C PRO A 39 -7.81 8.75 6.37
N LEU A 40 -9.09 9.01 6.11
CA LEU A 40 -9.98 9.67 7.07
C LEU A 40 -10.55 8.68 8.07
N ALA A 41 -11.09 7.56 7.58
CA ALA A 41 -11.62 6.53 8.44
C ALA A 41 -10.49 5.85 9.25
N GLY A 42 -9.26 5.83 8.72
CA GLY A 42 -8.15 5.09 9.29
C GLY A 42 -8.22 3.60 8.98
N THR A 43 -8.89 3.21 7.90
CA THR A 43 -9.06 1.80 7.55
C THR A 43 -8.15 1.42 6.40
N ILE A 44 -7.71 0.18 6.39
CA ILE A 44 -6.95 -0.41 5.29
C ILE A 44 -7.60 -1.72 4.88
N CYS A 45 -7.50 -2.08 3.61
CA CYS A 45 -7.77 -3.43 3.14
C CYS A 45 -6.68 -3.85 2.17
N TRP A 46 -6.36 -5.14 2.17
CA TRP A 46 -5.25 -5.66 1.36
C TRP A 46 -5.52 -7.07 0.86
N ALA A 47 -4.80 -7.43 -0.19
CA ALA A 47 -4.80 -8.76 -0.77
C ALA A 47 -3.43 -9.08 -1.35
N TRP A 48 -3.12 -10.37 -1.37
CA TRP A 48 -1.92 -10.86 -2.05
C TRP A 48 -2.29 -11.40 -3.42
N VAL A 49 -1.57 -10.93 -4.44
CA VAL A 49 -1.77 -11.35 -5.81
C VAL A 49 -0.47 -11.93 -6.36
N GLU A 50 -0.60 -12.94 -7.21
CA GLU A 50 0.56 -13.59 -7.85
C GLU A 50 1.25 -12.64 -8.83
N ARG A 51 0.47 -11.83 -9.56
CA ARG A 51 0.95 -10.96 -10.63
C ARG A 51 0.34 -9.58 -10.54
N MET A 52 1.14 -8.56 -10.87
CA MET A 52 0.68 -7.17 -10.98
C MET A 52 0.13 -6.90 -12.38
N ASN A 53 -1.02 -7.50 -12.71
CA ASN A 53 -1.72 -7.27 -13.96
C ASN A 53 -3.24 -7.21 -13.76
N ALA A 54 -3.96 -6.71 -14.76
CA ALA A 54 -5.39 -6.47 -14.64
C ALA A 54 -6.20 -7.72 -14.27
N ALA A 55 -5.85 -8.89 -14.82
CA ALA A 55 -6.55 -10.15 -14.53
C ALA A 55 -6.49 -10.55 -13.04
N HIS A 56 -5.42 -10.18 -12.35
CA HIS A 56 -5.26 -10.49 -10.92
C HIS A 56 -5.77 -9.37 -10.01
N LEU A 57 -5.72 -8.12 -10.46
CA LEU A 57 -6.23 -6.98 -9.67
C LEU A 57 -7.75 -6.88 -9.73
N PHE A 58 -8.36 -7.11 -10.91
CA PHE A 58 -9.79 -6.94 -11.15
C PHE A 58 -10.67 -7.69 -10.13
N PRO A 59 -10.51 -9.02 -9.92
CA PRO A 59 -11.40 -9.75 -9.00
C PRO A 59 -11.26 -9.27 -7.55
N VAL A 60 -10.08 -8.78 -7.15
CA VAL A 60 -9.90 -8.21 -5.82
C VAL A 60 -10.63 -6.88 -5.69
N LEU A 61 -10.45 -5.98 -6.67
CA LEU A 61 -11.09 -4.66 -6.68
C LEU A 61 -12.62 -4.77 -6.79
N GLU A 62 -13.11 -5.71 -7.60
CA GLU A 62 -14.54 -6.01 -7.72
C GLU A 62 -15.10 -6.51 -6.39
N LYS A 63 -14.40 -7.45 -5.72
CA LYS A 63 -14.78 -7.95 -4.40
C LYS A 63 -14.78 -6.85 -3.33
N TRP A 64 -13.82 -5.92 -3.37
CA TRP A 64 -13.79 -4.79 -2.44
C TRP A 64 -14.94 -3.81 -2.67
N GLY A 65 -15.45 -3.71 -3.89
CA GLY A 65 -16.65 -2.91 -4.19
C GLY A 65 -16.51 -1.44 -3.81
N LEU A 66 -15.29 -0.90 -3.82
CA LEU A 66 -15.02 0.48 -3.39
C LEU A 66 -15.75 1.46 -4.31
N PRO A 67 -16.44 2.48 -3.79
CA PRO A 67 -17.19 3.43 -4.62
C PRO A 67 -16.26 4.36 -5.40
N CYS A 68 -15.09 4.67 -4.84
CA CYS A 68 -14.06 5.50 -5.46
C CYS A 68 -12.67 4.99 -5.08
N VAL A 69 -11.72 5.07 -6.01
CA VAL A 69 -10.30 4.83 -5.74
C VAL A 69 -9.43 5.90 -6.40
N VAL A 70 -8.39 6.30 -5.67
CA VAL A 70 -7.26 7.05 -6.22
C VAL A 70 -6.14 6.05 -6.50
N TRP A 71 -5.61 6.04 -7.71
CA TRP A 71 -4.56 5.12 -8.12
C TRP A 71 -3.58 5.75 -9.12
N ASP A 72 -2.40 5.16 -9.22
CA ASP A 72 -1.34 5.59 -10.14
C ASP A 72 -1.62 5.22 -11.60
N GLY A 73 -0.72 5.68 -12.48
CA GLY A 73 -0.78 5.41 -13.92
C GLY A 73 -0.32 4.01 -14.35
N ALA A 74 -0.21 3.03 -13.43
CA ALA A 74 0.29 1.71 -13.76
C ALA A 74 -0.52 1.05 -14.90
N PRO A 75 0.13 0.28 -15.82
CA PRO A 75 -0.57 -0.35 -16.95
C PRO A 75 -1.76 -1.22 -16.54
N ALA A 76 -1.67 -1.91 -15.39
CA ALA A 76 -2.75 -2.75 -14.86
C ALA A 76 -4.02 -1.93 -14.55
N HIS A 77 -3.86 -0.73 -14.01
CA HIS A 77 -4.96 0.20 -13.71
C HIS A 77 -5.58 0.80 -14.98
N ARG A 78 -4.82 0.87 -16.07
CA ARG A 78 -5.28 1.41 -17.37
C ARG A 78 -5.88 0.36 -18.30
N ALA A 79 -5.90 -0.91 -17.91
CA ALA A 79 -6.41 -1.98 -18.76
C ALA A 79 -7.91 -1.83 -19.03
N GLN A 80 -8.36 -2.21 -20.23
CA GLN A 80 -9.76 -2.12 -20.63
C GLN A 80 -10.69 -2.90 -19.69
N ALA A 81 -10.24 -4.05 -19.16
CA ALA A 81 -11.00 -4.83 -18.18
C ALA A 81 -11.42 -4.01 -16.95
N MET A 82 -10.62 -3.01 -16.54
CA MET A 82 -10.96 -2.15 -15.40
C MET A 82 -12.17 -1.25 -15.66
N GLN A 83 -12.61 -1.09 -16.92
CA GLN A 83 -13.82 -0.32 -17.23
C GLN A 83 -15.10 -1.00 -16.75
N ALA A 84 -15.07 -2.31 -16.50
CA ALA A 84 -16.22 -3.03 -15.94
C ALA A 84 -16.41 -2.80 -14.43
N LEU A 85 -15.43 -2.23 -13.73
CA LEU A 85 -15.59 -1.86 -12.33
C LEU A 85 -16.56 -0.67 -12.21
N LYS A 86 -17.54 -0.79 -11.30
CA LYS A 86 -18.47 0.30 -10.95
C LYS A 86 -17.79 1.44 -10.17
N THR A 87 -16.55 1.23 -9.73
CA THR A 87 -15.72 2.16 -8.97
C THR A 87 -15.36 3.40 -9.79
N VAL A 88 -15.61 4.58 -9.22
CA VAL A 88 -15.09 5.85 -9.72
C VAL A 88 -13.56 5.87 -9.57
N ARG A 89 -12.84 6.25 -10.62
CA ARG A 89 -11.38 6.15 -10.67
C ARG A 89 -10.77 7.52 -10.86
N VAL A 90 -10.02 7.97 -9.87
CA VAL A 90 -9.23 9.20 -9.92
C VAL A 90 -7.77 8.80 -10.16
N ARG A 91 -7.18 9.34 -11.23
CA ARG A 91 -5.76 9.13 -11.53
C ARG A 91 -4.93 10.22 -10.88
N GLN A 92 -3.94 9.82 -10.10
CA GLN A 92 -2.94 10.76 -9.59
C GLN A 92 -1.95 11.18 -10.69
N PRO A 93 -1.22 12.29 -10.51
CA PRO A 93 -0.12 12.69 -11.37
C PRO A 93 0.98 11.61 -11.46
N ALA A 94 1.66 11.59 -12.60
CA ALA A 94 2.78 10.67 -12.82
C ALA A 94 3.94 11.00 -11.87
N TYR A 95 4.61 9.96 -11.36
CA TYR A 95 5.78 10.08 -10.47
C TYR A 95 5.55 10.87 -9.18
N SER A 96 4.30 10.93 -8.70
CA SER A 96 3.95 11.57 -7.43
C SER A 96 3.51 10.54 -6.37
N PRO A 97 4.41 9.70 -5.83
CA PRO A 97 4.05 8.79 -4.74
C PRO A 97 3.68 9.52 -3.44
N GLU A 98 4.18 10.74 -3.24
CA GLU A 98 3.93 11.57 -2.06
C GLU A 98 2.47 12.00 -1.89
N VAL A 99 1.65 11.90 -2.93
CA VAL A 99 0.20 12.17 -2.85
C VAL A 99 -0.63 10.90 -2.66
N ASN A 100 0.01 9.73 -2.56
CA ASN A 100 -0.67 8.45 -2.42
C ASN A 100 -0.50 7.87 -1.00
N PRO A 101 -1.55 7.91 -0.16
CA PRO A 101 -1.47 7.38 1.19
C PRO A 101 -1.13 5.88 1.26
N ALA A 102 -1.43 5.08 0.23
CA ALA A 102 -1.06 3.66 0.20
C ALA A 102 0.47 3.46 0.13
N GLU A 103 1.20 4.37 -0.53
CA GLU A 103 2.67 4.32 -0.56
C GLU A 103 3.27 4.50 0.84
N ARG A 104 2.65 5.35 1.67
CA ARG A 104 3.06 5.51 3.07
C ARG A 104 2.89 4.22 3.88
N ILE A 105 1.80 3.48 3.66
CA ILE A 105 1.62 2.16 4.29
C ILE A 105 2.68 1.17 3.78
N PHE A 106 2.99 1.18 2.47
CA PHE A 106 4.05 0.34 1.91
C PHE A 106 5.43 0.63 2.51
N GLU A 107 5.77 1.90 2.75
CA GLU A 107 7.00 2.27 3.45
C GLU A 107 7.08 1.69 4.87
N GLU A 108 5.98 1.75 5.61
CA GLU A 108 5.89 1.22 6.96
C GLU A 108 5.99 -0.32 6.98
N VAL A 109 5.33 -0.99 6.03
CA VAL A 109 5.49 -2.44 5.84
C VAL A 109 6.95 -2.78 5.52
N ARG A 110 7.60 -2.05 4.60
CA ARG A 110 9.03 -2.23 4.29
C ARG A 110 9.92 -1.99 5.49
N ARG A 111 9.62 -0.97 6.30
CA ARG A 111 10.34 -0.69 7.55
C ARG A 111 10.28 -1.86 8.52
N TRP A 112 9.16 -2.56 8.56
CA TRP A 112 8.98 -3.74 9.40
C TRP A 112 9.70 -4.98 8.89
N ILE A 113 9.70 -5.22 7.58
CA ILE A 113 10.16 -6.50 7.01
C ILE A 113 11.57 -6.49 6.43
N GLU A 114 12.14 -5.35 6.04
CA GLU A 114 13.48 -5.26 5.44
C GLU A 114 14.60 -5.25 6.50
N GLY A 115 15.83 -5.56 6.08
CA GLY A 115 16.96 -5.77 7.00
C GLY A 115 16.99 -7.13 7.68
N LYS A 116 16.10 -8.05 7.26
CA LYS A 116 15.95 -9.41 7.77
C LYS A 116 16.09 -10.41 6.61
N VAL A 117 16.57 -11.61 6.91
CA VAL A 117 16.60 -12.74 5.97
C VAL A 117 15.43 -13.65 6.28
N TYR A 118 14.76 -14.17 5.25
CA TYR A 118 13.64 -15.08 5.39
C TYR A 118 13.90 -16.38 4.65
N GLU A 119 13.42 -17.50 5.19
CA GLU A 119 13.58 -18.81 4.55
C GLU A 119 12.75 -18.94 3.26
N SER A 120 11.63 -18.22 3.17
CA SER A 120 10.72 -18.25 2.02
C SER A 120 9.94 -16.95 1.86
N VAL A 121 9.35 -16.76 0.67
CA VAL A 121 8.39 -15.66 0.42
C VAL A 121 7.19 -15.77 1.37
N ALA A 122 6.76 -16.99 1.73
CA ALA A 122 5.67 -17.20 2.66
C ALA A 122 5.98 -16.67 4.06
N ALA A 123 7.20 -16.93 4.58
CA ALA A 123 7.63 -16.39 5.87
C ALA A 123 7.69 -14.85 5.87
N LYS A 124 8.21 -14.24 4.79
CA LYS A 124 8.23 -12.78 4.65
C LYS A 124 6.81 -12.20 4.54
N LYS A 125 5.92 -12.90 3.84
CA LYS A 125 4.49 -12.55 3.73
C LYS A 125 3.80 -12.61 5.08
N GLU A 126 4.04 -13.63 5.89
CA GLU A 126 3.48 -13.74 7.23
C GLU A 126 3.93 -12.59 8.14
N ALA A 127 5.21 -12.21 8.07
CA ALA A 127 5.71 -11.05 8.81
C ALA A 127 5.03 -9.73 8.39
N ALA A 128 4.76 -9.56 7.08
CA ALA A 128 4.02 -8.41 6.56
C ALA A 128 2.54 -8.44 6.98
N GLU A 129 1.89 -9.61 6.91
CA GLU A 129 0.51 -9.83 7.39
C GLU A 129 0.37 -9.47 8.87
N GLY A 130 1.30 -9.90 9.72
CA GLY A 130 1.32 -9.54 11.13
C GLY A 130 1.31 -8.03 11.34
N TYR A 131 2.13 -7.29 10.58
CA TYR A 131 2.17 -5.83 10.67
C TYR A 131 0.91 -5.15 10.10
N LEU A 132 0.35 -5.66 9.01
CA LEU A 132 -0.89 -5.14 8.44
C LEU A 132 -2.06 -5.30 9.42
N ARG A 133 -2.16 -6.43 10.13
CA ARG A 133 -3.16 -6.62 11.19
C ARG A 133 -2.97 -5.66 12.37
N LEU A 134 -1.74 -5.31 12.72
CA LEU A 134 -1.48 -4.27 13.73
C LEU A 134 -1.96 -2.89 13.28
N LEU A 135 -1.86 -2.57 11.99
CA LEU A 135 -2.40 -1.33 11.43
C LEU A 135 -3.93 -1.35 11.35
N GLU A 136 -4.52 -2.46 10.91
CA GLU A 136 -5.97 -2.65 10.87
C GLU A 136 -6.62 -2.50 12.25
N ALA A 137 -5.96 -2.99 13.30
CA ALA A 137 -6.42 -2.87 14.68
C ALA A 137 -6.20 -1.48 15.31
N ASP A 138 -5.50 -0.56 14.65
CA ASP A 138 -5.20 0.80 15.16
C ASP A 138 -5.54 1.87 14.11
N PRO A 139 -6.83 2.21 13.95
CA PRO A 139 -7.26 3.22 12.97
C PRO A 139 -6.64 4.59 13.21
N GLU A 140 -6.39 4.96 14.48
CA GLU A 140 -5.75 6.22 14.84
C GLU A 140 -4.31 6.29 14.32
N ARG A 141 -3.56 5.19 14.35
CA ARG A 141 -2.24 5.11 13.73
C ARG A 141 -2.33 5.25 12.22
N VAL A 142 -3.31 4.63 11.55
CA VAL A 142 -3.50 4.80 10.10
C VAL A 142 -3.80 6.25 9.76
N ARG A 143 -4.69 6.92 10.52
CA ARG A 143 -4.98 8.36 10.35
C ARG A 143 -3.73 9.22 10.51
N ARG A 144 -2.91 8.98 11.54
CA ARG A 144 -1.65 9.70 11.74
C ARG A 144 -0.65 9.48 10.60
N LEU A 145 -0.64 8.30 9.99
CA LEU A 145 0.27 7.98 8.89
C LEU A 145 -0.20 8.59 7.57
N CYS A 146 -1.50 8.50 7.27
CA CYS A 146 -2.05 8.67 5.92
C CYS A 146 -2.99 9.88 5.79
N GLY A 147 -3.62 10.31 6.87
CA GLY A 147 -4.54 11.44 6.91
C GLY A 147 -3.82 12.77 7.04
N TRP A 148 -2.93 13.12 6.10
CA TRP A 148 -2.18 14.37 6.14
C TRP A 148 -3.10 15.60 6.18
N ASP A 149 -2.64 16.67 6.82
CA ASP A 149 -3.43 17.90 7.05
C ASP A 149 -4.06 18.41 5.76
N TRP A 150 -3.28 18.51 4.67
CA TRP A 150 -3.78 18.98 3.38
C TRP A 150 -4.89 18.09 2.77
N ILE A 151 -4.90 16.77 3.02
CA ILE A 151 -5.99 15.89 2.58
C ILE A 151 -7.25 16.21 3.37
N ARG A 152 -7.12 16.34 4.70
CA ARG A 152 -8.24 16.62 5.59
C ARG A 152 -8.82 18.01 5.29
N ASP A 153 -7.96 19.02 5.16
CA ASP A 153 -8.34 20.40 4.88
C ASP A 153 -9.04 20.52 3.52
N ALA A 154 -8.51 19.87 2.48
CA ALA A 154 -9.13 19.87 1.16
C ALA A 154 -10.54 19.26 1.19
N LEU A 155 -10.74 18.16 1.94
CA LEU A 155 -12.04 17.51 2.07
C LEU A 155 -13.03 18.32 2.89
N LEU A 156 -12.57 18.97 3.97
CA LEU A 156 -13.41 19.88 4.79
C LEU A 156 -13.80 21.15 4.03
N ALA A 157 -12.98 21.59 3.08
CA ALA A 157 -13.25 22.74 2.23
C ALA A 157 -14.20 22.44 1.06
N LEU A 158 -14.51 21.17 0.80
CA LEU A 158 -15.49 20.82 -0.23
C LEU A 158 -16.88 21.33 0.19
N PRO A 159 -17.66 21.93 -0.73
CA PRO A 159 -19.04 22.26 -0.42
C PRO A 159 -19.80 20.98 -0.04
N PRO A 160 -20.73 21.04 0.93
CA PRO A 160 -21.57 19.90 1.25
C PRO A 160 -22.24 19.40 -0.04
N SER A 161 -22.26 18.08 -0.23
CA SER A 161 -22.79 17.45 -1.44
C SER A 161 -24.15 18.05 -1.79
N LEU A 162 -24.29 18.58 -3.02
CA LEU A 162 -25.61 18.89 -3.56
C LEU A 162 -26.44 17.60 -3.48
N PRO A 163 -27.66 17.64 -2.93
CA PRO A 163 -28.52 16.47 -2.93
C PRO A 163 -28.64 15.96 -4.36
N ALA A 164 -28.54 14.64 -4.52
CA ALA A 164 -28.74 14.01 -5.83
C ALA A 164 -30.10 14.49 -6.36
N SER A 165 -30.07 15.22 -7.48
CA SER A 165 -31.29 15.60 -8.18
C SER A 165 -32.04 14.31 -8.51
N VAL A 166 -33.24 14.18 -7.91
CA VAL A 166 -34.17 13.05 -8.09
C VAL A 166 -34.62 12.95 -9.55
#